data_AF-A0A1W2CT43-F1
#
_entry.id   AF-A0A1W2CT43-F1
#
_cell.length_a   1.000
_cell.length_b   1.000
_cell.length_c   1.000
_cell.angle_alpha   90.00
_cell.angle_beta   90.00
_cell.angle_gamma   90.00
#
_symmetry.space_group_name_H-M   'P 1'
#
loop_
_entity.id
_entity.type
_entity.pdbx_description
1 polymer ?
#
loop_
_entity_poly.entity_id
_entity_poly.type
_entity_poly.pdbx_seq_one_letter_code
_entity_poly.pdbx_strand_id
1 'polypeptide(L)' 'MAYTRYKGDPYWKRANVDGTSADGTPYRRGERVFFYPRSGATYAGDGAARASAEFDELASLEG' A
#
# COMPACT_ATOMS: atom_id res chain seq x y z
N MET A 1 5.18 18.44 -11.14
CA MET A 1 3.86 17.83 -10.92
C MET A 1 3.61 17.66 -9.43
N ALA A 2 2.64 18.39 -8.87
CA ALA A 2 2.21 18.20 -7.49
C ALA A 2 1.09 17.14 -7.50
N TYR A 3 1.44 15.88 -7.27
CA TYR A 3 0.42 14.85 -7.06
C TYR A 3 -0.35 15.25 -5.79
N THR A 4 -1.61 15.62 -5.96
CA THR A 4 -2.47 15.91 -4.81
C THR A 4 -2.85 14.55 -4.26
N ARG A 5 -2.14 14.10 -3.23
CA ARG A 5 -2.41 12.85 -2.52
C ARG A 5 -3.87 12.88 -2.04
N TYR A 6 -4.75 12.22 -2.79
CA TYR A 6 -6.16 12.15 -2.51
C TYR A 6 -6.36 11.33 -1.24
N LYS A 7 -7.41 11.66 -0.48
CA LYS A 7 -7.75 11.03 0.81
C LYS A 7 -8.03 9.52 0.71
N GLY A 8 -8.01 8.95 -0.50
CA GLY A 8 -8.19 7.54 -0.81
C GLY A 8 -6.97 6.87 -1.42
N ASP A 9 -5.84 7.56 -1.58
CA ASP A 9 -4.67 6.97 -2.22
C ASP A 9 -3.98 5.94 -1.31
N PRO A 10 -3.47 4.86 -1.90
CA PRO A 10 -2.66 3.89 -1.19
C PRO A 10 -1.38 4.54 -0.67
N TYR A 11 -0.96 4.16 0.53
CA TYR A 11 0.25 4.71 1.12
C TYR A 11 1.01 3.68 1.94
N TRP A 12 2.33 3.87 1.99
CA TRP A 12 3.20 3.12 2.87
C TRP A 12 2.98 3.53 4.33
N LYS A 13 2.75 2.54 5.18
CA LYS A 13 2.71 2.70 6.63
C LYS A 13 3.47 1.57 7.31
N ARG A 14 3.70 1.74 8.61
CA ARG A 14 4.13 0.64 9.46
C ARG A 14 2.91 -0.07 10.04
N ALA A 15 2.95 -1.39 10.04
CA ALA A 15 1.93 -2.19 10.68
C ALA A 15 1.94 -1.92 12.19
N ASN A 16 0.80 -1.52 12.75
CA ASN A 16 0.66 -1.32 14.20
C ASN A 16 0.32 -2.60 14.95
N VAL A 17 -0.09 -3.63 14.21
CA VAL A 17 -0.47 -4.96 14.70
C VAL A 17 0.11 -6.00 13.76
N ASP A 18 0.31 -7.21 14.24
CA ASP A 18 0.47 -8.40 13.41
C ASP A 18 -0.84 -8.71 12.67
N GLY A 19 -0.73 -9.29 11.48
CA GLY A 19 -1.87 -9.57 10.63
C GLY A 19 -1.47 -10.26 9.34
N THR A 20 -2.43 -10.37 8.44
CA THR A 20 -2.23 -11.02 7.13
C THR A 20 -2.58 -10.04 6.03
N SER A 21 -1.70 -9.96 5.05
CA SER A 21 -1.84 -9.19 3.82
C SER A 21 -3.03 -9.68 3.00
N ALA A 22 -3.51 -8.87 2.06
CA ALA A 22 -4.55 -9.23 1.11
C ALA A 22 -4.19 -10.51 0.31
N ASP A 23 -2.90 -10.71 0.02
CA ASP A 23 -2.38 -11.90 -0.69
C ASP A 23 -2.11 -13.10 0.21
N GLY A 24 -2.46 -13.03 1.50
CA GLY A 24 -2.18 -14.10 2.46
C GLY A 24 -0.77 -14.05 3.08
N THR A 25 0.06 -13.06 2.73
CA THR A 25 1.38 -12.88 3.35
C THR A 25 1.25 -12.42 4.80
N PRO A 26 1.72 -13.17 5.80
CA PRO A 26 1.72 -12.71 7.19
C PRO A 26 2.71 -11.55 7.36
N TYR A 27 2.31 -10.53 8.11
CA TYR A 27 3.17 -9.42 8.49
C TYR A 27 3.09 -9.17 10.00
N ARG A 28 4.18 -8.68 10.58
CA ARG A 28 4.28 -8.35 11.99
C ARG A 28 4.15 -6.86 12.22
N ARG A 29 3.75 -6.52 13.45
CA ARG A 29 3.84 -5.16 13.96
C ARG A 29 5.25 -4.61 13.75
N GLY A 30 5.35 -3.42 13.18
CA GLY A 30 6.59 -2.73 12.85
C GLY A 30 7.06 -2.92 11.41
N GLU A 31 6.52 -3.91 10.69
CA GLU A 31 6.84 -4.13 9.28
C GLU A 31 6.24 -3.06 8.38
N ARG A 32 6.87 -2.87 7.23
CA ARG A 32 6.45 -1.89 6.24
C ARG A 32 5.38 -2.51 5.35
N VAL A 33 4.18 -1.93 5.39
CA VAL A 33 3.00 -2.42 4.65
C VAL A 33 2.43 -1.29 3.79
N PHE A 34 1.83 -1.65 2.67
CA PHE A 34 1.20 -0.72 1.74
C PHE A 34 -0.32 -0.81 1.90
N PHE A 35 -0.94 0.26 2.36
CA PHE A 35 -2.35 0.27 2.76
C PHE A 35 -3.21 1.02 1.76
N TYR A 36 -4.28 0.37 1.30
CA TYR A 36 -5.29 0.92 0.40
C TYR A 36 -6.51 1.36 1.22
N PRO A 37 -6.66 2.65 1.57
CA PRO A 37 -7.80 3.13 2.37
C PRO A 37 -9.14 2.96 1.67
N ARG A 38 -9.19 2.93 0.32
CA ARG A 38 -10.42 2.73 -0.46
C ARG A 38 -11.02 1.33 -0.30
N SER A 39 -10.18 0.31 -0.29
CA SER A 39 -10.59 -1.10 -0.23
C SER A 39 -10.38 -1.72 1.15
N GLY A 40 -9.66 -1.05 2.04
CA GLY A 40 -9.19 -1.62 3.31
C GLY A 40 -8.11 -2.68 3.15
N ALA A 41 -7.60 -2.89 1.93
CA ALA A 41 -6.58 -3.89 1.64
C ALA A 41 -5.21 -3.44 2.18
N THR A 42 -4.49 -4.37 2.81
CA THR A 42 -3.11 -4.15 3.26
C THR A 42 -2.23 -5.13 2.54
N TYR A 43 -1.19 -4.63 1.88
CA TYR A 43 -0.19 -5.43 1.19
C TYR A 43 1.09 -5.45 2.01
N ALA A 44 1.74 -6.60 2.15
CA ALA A 44 3.00 -6.75 2.87
C ALA A 44 4.08 -7.43 2.02
N GLY A 45 5.35 -7.22 2.39
CA GLY A 45 6.48 -7.83 1.71
C GLY A 45 6.56 -7.47 0.23
N ASP A 46 6.72 -8.49 -0.62
CA ASP A 46 6.85 -8.34 -2.07
C ASP A 46 5.56 -7.80 -2.73
N GLY A 47 4.39 -8.26 -2.26
CA GLY A 47 3.09 -7.76 -2.73
C GLY A 47 2.92 -6.26 -2.47
N ALA A 48 3.48 -5.74 -1.38
CA ALA A 48 3.47 -4.31 -1.09
C ALA A 48 4.31 -3.49 -2.07
N ALA A 49 5.49 -4.01 -2.43
CA ALA A 49 6.38 -3.35 -3.38
C ALA A 49 5.75 -3.32 -4.78
N ARG A 50 5.16 -4.45 -5.20
CA ARG A 50 4.44 -4.55 -6.47
C ARG A 50 3.24 -3.60 -6.52
N ALA A 51 2.40 -3.62 -5.49
CA ALA A 51 1.22 -2.76 -5.38
C ALA A 51 1.60 -1.26 -5.40
N SER A 52 2.72 -0.91 -4.76
CA SER A 52 3.26 0.44 -4.82
C SER A 52 3.77 0.82 -6.21
N ALA A 53 4.40 -0.11 -6.94
CA ALA A 53 4.89 0.16 -8.29
C ALA A 53 3.72 0.31 -9.29
N GLU A 54 2.71 -0.56 -9.21
CA GLU A 54 1.49 -0.45 -10.02
C GLU A 54 0.75 0.87 -9.73
N PHE A 55 0.72 1.32 -8.47
CA PHE A 55 0.13 2.62 -8.12
C PHE A 55 0.96 3.81 -8.65
N ASP A 56 2.29 3.76 -8.57
CA ASP A 56 3.16 4.83 -9.07
C ASP A 56 3.08 4.95 -10.61
N GLU A 57 2.95 3.83 -11.31
CA GLU A 57 2.71 3.78 -12.76
C GLU A 57 1.36 4.39 -13.14
N LEU A 58 0.29 4.02 -12.43
CA LEU A 58 -1.05 4.60 -12.63
C LEU A 58 -1.10 6.10 -12.29
N ALA A 59 -0.48 6.50 -11.18
CA ALA A 59 -0.39 7.90 -10.77
C ALA A 59 0.44 8.74 -11.77
N SER A 60 1.39 8.13 -12.47
CA SER A 60 2.18 8.76 -13.52
C SER A 60 1.42 8.91 -14.85
N LEU A 61 0.36 8.12 -15.06
CA LEU A 61 -0.45 8.10 -16.29
C LEU A 61 -1.65 9.06 -16.25
N GLU A 62 -2.11 9.46 -15.07
CA GLU A 62 -3.16 10.49 -14.89
C GLU A 62 -2.61 11.94 -14.80
N GLY A 63 -1.34 12.17 -15.16
CA GLY A 63 -0.65 13.47 -15.11
C GLY A 63 -0.60 14.24 -16.42
#